data_AF-H5TI92-F1
#
_entry.id   AF-H5TI92-F1
#
_cell.length_a   1.000
_cell.length_b   1.000
_cell.length_c   1.000
_cell.angle_alpha   90.00
_cell.angle_beta   90.00
_cell.angle_gamma   90.00
#
_symmetry.space_group_name_H-M   'P 1'
#
loop_
_entity.id
_entity.type
_entity.pdbx_description
1 polymer ?
#
loop_
_entity_poly.entity_id
_entity_poly.type
_entity_poly.pdbx_seq_one_letter_code
_entity_poly.pdbx_strand_id
1 'polypeptide(L)' 'MPFLPEPVGAQSKRYPASVELILKAQAEGAQAVHSGTAVGNSPYVSQHSEEGRFLALMWFRGYRCEQERLSRDGTDE' A
#
# COMPACT_ATOMS: atom_id res chain seq x y z
N MET A 1 19.94 -33.27 -28.62
CA MET A 1 19.09 -32.89 -27.48
C MET A 1 19.47 -31.48 -27.07
N PRO A 2 18.74 -30.42 -27.47
CA PRO A 2 19.05 -29.07 -27.02
C PRO A 2 18.70 -28.95 -25.53
N PHE A 3 19.66 -28.43 -24.76
CA PHE A 3 19.53 -28.12 -23.34
C PHE A 3 18.58 -26.91 -23.23
N LEU A 4 17.32 -27.15 -22.83
CA LEU A 4 16.44 -26.07 -22.43
C LEU A 4 16.99 -25.51 -21.11
N PRO A 5 17.28 -24.19 -21.01
CA PRO A 5 17.59 -23.61 -19.72
C PRO A 5 16.37 -23.82 -18.82
N GLU A 6 16.59 -24.49 -17.69
CA GLU A 6 15.57 -24.64 -16.65
C GLU A 6 14.99 -23.25 -16.35
N PRO A 7 13.66 -23.10 -16.24
CA PRO A 7 13.07 -21.81 -15.92
C PRO A 7 13.65 -21.38 -14.57
N VAL A 8 14.57 -20.40 -14.62
CA VAL A 8 15.11 -19.68 -13.46
C VAL A 8 13.91 -19.40 -12.59
N GLY A 9 13.88 -20.07 -11.44
CA GLY A 9 12.72 -20.15 -10.57
C GLY A 9 12.07 -18.78 -10.51
N ALA A 10 10.84 -18.71 -11.01
CA ALA A 10 9.97 -17.58 -10.81
C ALA A 10 9.74 -17.50 -9.31
N GLN A 11 10.68 -16.89 -8.58
CA GLN A 11 10.43 -16.28 -7.31
C GLN A 11 9.48 -15.13 -7.64
N SER A 12 8.22 -15.47 -7.85
CA SER A 12 7.11 -14.55 -7.65
C SER A 12 7.37 -13.98 -6.28
N LYS A 13 7.87 -12.74 -6.23
CA LYS A 13 8.01 -11.95 -5.00
C LYS A 13 6.59 -11.83 -4.46
N ARG A 14 6.13 -12.85 -3.73
CA ARG A 14 4.82 -12.87 -3.10
C ARG A 14 4.91 -11.77 -2.06
N TYR A 15 4.16 -10.71 -2.29
CA TYR A 15 3.96 -9.71 -1.26
C TYR A 15 3.44 -10.40 0.01
N PRO A 16 3.73 -9.86 1.21
CA PRO A 16 3.23 -10.42 2.46
C PRO A 16 1.70 -10.43 2.58
N ALA A 17 1.00 -9.71 1.69
CA ALA A 17 -0.45 -9.62 1.60
C ALA A 17 -0.92 -9.91 0.16
N SER A 18 -2.20 -10.27 -0.01
CA SER A 18 -2.80 -10.38 -1.34
C SER A 18 -2.87 -9.01 -2.02
N VAL A 19 -2.80 -8.99 -3.36
CA VAL A 19 -2.91 -7.74 -4.14
C VAL A 19 -4.22 -7.00 -3.84
N GLU A 20 -5.31 -7.73 -3.62
CA GLU A 20 -6.59 -7.15 -3.23
C GLU A 20 -6.51 -6.37 -1.91
N LEU A 21 -5.90 -6.97 -0.87
CA LEU A 21 -5.73 -6.31 0.43
C LEU A 21 -4.79 -5.11 0.33
N ILE A 22 -3.77 -5.18 -0.52
CA ILE A 22 -2.82 -4.10 -0.78
C ILE A 22 -3.52 -2.89 -1.39
N LEU A 23 -4.31 -3.13 -2.45
CA LEU A 23 -5.08 -2.08 -3.13
C LEU A 23 -6.14 -1.49 -2.19
N LYS A 24 -6.79 -2.34 -1.39
CA LYS A 24 -7.75 -1.90 -0.37
C LYS A 24 -7.09 -0.99 0.67
N ALA A 25 -5.95 -1.39 1.23
CA ALA A 25 -5.23 -0.59 2.21
C ALA A 25 -4.82 0.78 1.64
N GLN A 26 -4.35 0.82 0.39
CA GLN A 26 -4.03 2.09 -0.30
C GLN A 26 -5.26 2.98 -0.46
N ALA A 27 -6.40 2.42 -0.90
CA ALA A 27 -7.64 3.17 -1.06
C ALA A 27 -8.17 3.72 0.27
N GLU A 28 -8.13 2.91 1.33
CA GLU A 28 -8.49 3.34 2.69
C GLU A 28 -7.59 4.46 3.19
N GLY A 29 -6.28 4.40 2.89
CA GLY A 29 -5.33 5.45 3.21
C GLY A 29 -5.67 6.78 2.53
N ALA A 30 -6.00 6.74 1.24
CA ALA A 30 -6.42 7.93 0.50
C ALA A 30 -7.74 8.50 1.07
N GLN A 31 -8.73 7.63 1.33
CA GLN A 31 -10.00 8.03 1.91
C GLN A 31 -9.85 8.67 3.30
N ALA A 32 -8.89 8.19 4.10
CA ALA A 32 -8.60 8.73 5.42
C ALA A 32 -8.17 10.21 5.39
N VAL A 33 -7.55 10.66 4.30
CA VAL A 33 -7.23 12.09 4.11
C VAL A 33 -8.52 12.90 3.97
N HIS A 34 -9.46 12.45 3.15
CA HIS A 34 -10.75 13.12 2.96
C HIS A 34 -11.62 13.13 4.22
N SER A 35 -11.51 12.11 5.07
CA SER A 35 -12.24 12.07 6.34
C SER A 35 -11.56 12.84 7.47
N GLY A 36 -10.40 13.48 7.23
CA GLY A 36 -9.64 14.18 8.26
C GLY A 36 -9.02 13.25 9.31
N THR A 37 -8.90 11.96 9.01
CA THR A 37 -8.31 10.98 9.92
C THR A 37 -6.80 11.22 10.00
N ALA A 38 -6.27 11.23 11.22
CA ALA A 38 -4.83 11.37 11.42
C ALA A 38 -4.07 10.15 10.90
N VAL A 39 -2.87 10.37 10.37
CA VAL A 39 -2.03 9.31 9.80
C VAL A 39 -1.76 8.16 10.80
N GLY A 40 -1.72 8.45 12.11
CA GLY A 40 -1.49 7.46 13.16
C GLY A 40 -2.66 6.51 13.44
N ASN A 41 -3.86 6.80 12.92
CA ASN A 41 -5.08 6.03 13.18
C ASN A 41 -5.32 4.92 12.13
N SER A 42 -4.26 4.42 11.48
CA SER A 42 -4.36 3.32 10.52
C SER A 42 -4.89 2.04 11.21
N PRO A 43 -5.90 1.35 10.64
CA PRO A 43 -6.44 0.11 11.22
C PRO A 43 -5.42 -1.05 11.22
N TYR A 44 -4.34 -0.92 10.46
CA TYR A 44 -3.29 -1.93 10.33
C TYR A 44 -2.12 -1.73 11.30
N VAL A 45 -2.04 -0.60 12.01
CA VAL A 45 -0.89 -0.26 12.88
C VAL A 45 -0.75 -1.19 14.08
N SER A 46 -1.85 -1.76 14.56
CA SER A 46 -1.89 -2.71 15.68
C SER A 46 -1.61 -4.15 15.25
N GLN A 47 -1.50 -4.41 13.94
CA GLN A 47 -1.24 -5.76 13.43
C GLN A 47 0.26 -6.02 13.40
N HIS A 48 0.74 -6.87 14.31
CA HIS A 48 2.16 -7.18 14.44
C HIS A 48 2.66 -8.23 13.43
N SER A 49 1.79 -8.79 12.60
CA SER A 49 2.15 -9.73 11.52
C SER A 49 2.91 -9.04 10.39
N GLU A 50 3.67 -9.80 9.60
CA GLU A 50 4.35 -9.28 8.42
C GLU A 50 3.36 -8.71 7.40
N GLU A 51 2.24 -9.40 7.19
CA GLU A 51 1.10 -8.94 6.40
C GLU A 51 0.56 -7.61 6.93
N GLY A 52 0.27 -7.51 8.22
CA GLY A 52 -0.30 -6.32 8.84
C GLY A 52 0.63 -5.11 8.73
N ARG A 53 1.94 -5.30 8.98
CA ARG A 53 2.96 -4.26 8.77
C ARG A 53 3.02 -3.82 7.31
N PHE A 54 2.94 -4.77 6.37
CA PHE A 54 2.95 -4.46 4.95
C PHE A 54 1.70 -3.66 4.54
N LEU A 55 0.52 -4.06 5.02
CA LEU A 55 -0.73 -3.34 4.78
C LEU A 55 -0.71 -1.94 5.41
N ALA A 56 -0.14 -1.78 6.60
CA ALA A 56 0.06 -0.46 7.20
C ALA A 56 0.91 0.44 6.29
N LEU A 57 2.03 -0.05 5.75
CA LEU A 57 2.86 0.70 4.80
C LEU A 57 2.09 1.08 3.53
N MET A 58 1.25 0.17 3.02
CA MET A 58 0.42 0.43 1.84
C MET A 58 -0.67 1.48 2.13
N TRP A 59 -1.25 1.45 3.32
CA TRP A 59 -2.18 2.47 3.80
C TRP A 59 -1.50 3.85 3.91
N PHE A 60 -0.33 3.92 4.55
CA PHE A 60 0.44 5.17 4.67
C PHE A 60 0.80 5.75 3.30
N ARG A 61 1.12 4.89 2.33
CA ARG A 61 1.40 5.31 0.96
C ARG A 61 0.18 5.96 0.32
N GLY A 62 -1.00 5.34 0.42
CA GLY A 62 -2.24 5.91 -0.11
C GLY A 62 -2.57 7.27 0.51
N TYR A 63 -2.43 7.36 1.84
CA TYR A 63 -2.64 8.61 2.58
C TYR A 63 -1.72 9.73 2.09
N ARG A 64 -0.42 9.48 1.99
CA ARG A 64 0.53 10.51 1.55
C ARG A 64 0.31 10.94 0.11
N CYS A 65 0.04 10.01 -0.80
CA CYS A 65 -0.25 10.35 -2.18
C CYS A 65 -1.47 11.28 -2.29
N GLU A 66 -2.53 11.00 -1.54
CA GLU A 66 -3.74 11.82 -1.56
C GLU A 66 -3.53 13.18 -0.87
N GLN A 67 -2.79 13.21 0.24
CA GLN A 67 -2.42 14.45 0.91
C GLN A 67 -1.57 15.36 -0.01
N GLU A 68 -0.61 14.79 -0.73
CA GLU A 68 0.21 15.51 -1.72
C GLU A 68 -0.63 16.00 -2.90
N ARG A 69 -1.62 15.21 -3.35
CA ARG A 69 -2.57 15.60 -4.39
C ARG A 69 -3.40 16.81 -3.95
N LEU A 70 -4.02 16.75 -2.77
CA LEU A 70 -4.82 17.86 -2.23
C LEU A 70 -3.98 19.11 -1.95
N SER A 71 -2.74 18.94 -1.49
CA SER A 71 -1.84 20.08 -1.25
C SER A 71 -1.47 20.79 -2.56
N ARG A 72 -1.35 20.04 -3.66
CA ARG A 72 -1.10 20.61 -5.00
C ARG A 72 -2.33 21.31 -5.56
N ASP A 73 -3.50 20.68 -5.45
CA ASP A 73 -4.75 21.24 -5.97
C ASP A 73 -5.23 22.48 -5.17
N GLY A 74 -4.82 22.63 -3.91
CA GLY A 74 -5.16 23.79 -3.08
C GLY A 74 -4.26 25.02 -3.25
N THR A 75 -3.33 25.04 -4.21
CA THR A 75 -2.36 26.13 -4.41
C THR A 75 -2.77 27.13 -5.52
N ASP A 76 -3.98 27.01 -6.10
CA ASP A 76 -4.49 27.90 -7.14
C ASP A 76 -5.53 28.93 -6.64
N GLU A 77 -5.33 29.54 -5.46
CA GLU A 77 -6.13 30.68 -4.96
C GLU A 77 -5.32 31.97 -4.82
#